data_AF-A0A2V7ILC5-F1
#
_entry.id   AF-A0A2V7ILC5-F1
#
_cell.length_a   1.000
_cell.length_b   1.000
_cell.length_c   1.000
_cell.angle_alpha   90.00
_cell.angle_beta   90.00
_cell.angle_gamma   90.00
#
_symmetry.space_group_name_H-M   'P 1'
#
loop_
_entity.id
_entity.type
_entity.pdbx_description
1 polymer ?
#
loop_
_entity_poly.entity_id
_entity_poly.type
_entity_poly.pdbx_seq_one_letter_code
_entity_poly.pdbx_strand_id
1 'polypeptide(L)'
;MDSLSVSRRIVAAASLAAAEYGIGVAPRGGRVTVPEEVSEARQFLEQARLDVGSLPSTVRAVADSDLAALEAMIERVAPPDSVSLRAATLIQRIAAAAGGALDPYPTRPPSLARGAVVFREQCVQCHGPTGRGDGPKARHLEGPAPASLADRAAMSTVSPVAVYRKLTIGVAGTAMPQFEETLSPEDRWAVASYVATLRADDAMVREGEGLHAAQCASCHGATGGGDGPLAKSLSVRPPALSDLAVLGRFTDQELTRLILQGRPGTPMPGFVRTLDPGQVASLVAFLRVISTAERQQREASPAAATFSTVRRQLDSAVALRSDKIAFDAYLTFEQVETDVRARNAGLASELEDAFASLRARAGAGAGPDELDAIHARLLAGLERAERLVADRSSAANLLMQSFVLLLREGFEAIL
;
A
#
# COMPACT_ATOMS: atom_id res chain seq x y z
N MET A 1 2.65 30.79 -11.15
CA MET A 1 2.56 29.32 -11.04
C MET A 1 2.92 28.72 -12.39
N ASP A 2 3.67 27.62 -12.40
CA ASP A 2 4.00 26.86 -13.61
C ASP A 2 2.71 26.26 -14.21
N SER A 3 2.52 26.36 -15.53
CA SER A 3 1.36 25.78 -16.21
C SER A 3 1.19 24.29 -15.92
N LEU A 4 2.27 23.54 -15.69
CA LEU A 4 2.19 22.13 -15.35
C LEU A 4 1.65 21.90 -13.93
N SER A 5 1.98 22.79 -12.98
CA SER A 5 1.42 22.75 -11.62
C SER A 5 -0.10 22.97 -11.64
N VAL A 6 -0.57 23.96 -12.41
CA VAL A 6 -2.00 24.23 -12.59
C VAL A 6 -2.71 23.02 -13.21
N SER A 7 -2.13 22.42 -14.26
CA SER A 7 -2.68 21.20 -14.88
C SER A 7 -2.77 20.04 -13.88
N ARG A 8 -1.78 19.86 -13.00
CA ARG A 8 -1.81 18.81 -11.97
C ARG A 8 -2.90 19.05 -10.93
N ARG A 9 -3.12 20.29 -10.50
CA ARG A 9 -4.20 20.63 -9.55
C ARG A 9 -5.58 20.35 -10.13
N ILE A 10 -5.82 20.74 -11.39
CA ILE A 10 -7.08 20.45 -12.09
C ILE A 10 -7.32 18.95 -12.21
N VAL A 11 -6.29 18.19 -12.60
CA VAL A 11 -6.35 16.72 -12.67
C VAL A 11 -6.60 16.08 -11.30
N ALA A 12 -5.95 16.58 -10.26
CA ALA A 12 -6.14 16.11 -8.89
C ALA A 12 -7.58 16.35 -8.41
N ALA A 13 -8.09 17.56 -8.61
CA ALA A 13 -9.44 17.97 -8.25
C ALA A 13 -10.51 17.17 -9.02
N ALA A 14 -10.38 17.02 -10.34
CA ALA A 14 -11.32 16.22 -11.14
C ALA A 14 -11.34 14.75 -10.70
N SER A 15 -10.18 14.18 -10.33
CA SER A 15 -10.14 12.81 -9.84
C SER A 15 -10.73 12.65 -8.45
N LEU A 16 -10.50 13.61 -7.54
CA LEU A 16 -11.08 13.59 -6.19
C LEU A 16 -12.58 13.79 -6.28
N ALA A 17 -13.05 14.72 -7.11
CA ALA A 17 -14.48 14.92 -7.35
C ALA A 17 -15.20 13.65 -7.79
N ALA A 18 -14.63 12.90 -8.73
CA ALA A 18 -15.22 11.64 -9.17
C ALA A 18 -15.22 10.57 -8.06
N ALA A 19 -14.19 10.55 -7.20
CA ALA A 19 -14.11 9.62 -6.07
C ALA A 19 -15.17 9.93 -5.01
N GLU A 20 -15.26 11.18 -4.52
CA GLU A 20 -16.25 11.57 -3.51
C GLU A 20 -17.67 11.42 -4.07
N TYR A 21 -17.90 11.80 -5.33
CA TYR A 21 -19.18 11.58 -5.99
C TYR A 21 -19.61 10.11 -6.00
N GLY A 22 -18.66 9.19 -6.20
CA GLY A 22 -18.95 7.75 -6.19
C GLY A 22 -19.34 7.18 -4.84
N ILE A 23 -18.90 7.81 -3.74
CA ILE A 23 -19.35 7.49 -2.37
C ILE A 23 -20.78 8.03 -2.17
N GLY A 24 -21.03 9.23 -2.70
CA GLY A 24 -22.27 9.97 -2.50
C GLY A 24 -23.49 9.55 -3.31
N VAL A 25 -23.36 8.64 -4.28
CA VAL A 25 -24.44 8.32 -5.23
C VAL A 25 -24.64 6.82 -5.41
N ALA A 26 -25.91 6.40 -5.56
CA ALA A 26 -26.25 5.02 -5.83
C ALA A 26 -25.60 4.51 -7.16
N PRO A 27 -25.23 3.22 -7.27
CA PRO A 27 -24.48 2.70 -8.42
C PRO A 27 -25.12 2.96 -9.80
N ARG A 28 -26.45 3.04 -9.88
CA ARG A 28 -27.18 3.31 -11.14
C ARG A 28 -27.39 4.81 -11.42
N GLY A 29 -26.88 5.70 -10.57
CA GLY A 29 -27.22 7.12 -10.61
C GLY A 29 -28.65 7.40 -10.14
N GLY A 30 -29.10 8.64 -10.36
CA GLY A 30 -30.47 9.13 -10.11
C GLY A 30 -30.83 9.35 -8.64
N ARG A 31 -29.99 8.92 -7.69
CA ARG A 31 -30.24 9.10 -6.27
C ARG A 31 -28.95 9.35 -5.49
N VAL A 32 -28.92 10.50 -4.82
CA VAL A 32 -27.89 10.84 -3.84
C VAL A 32 -28.14 10.06 -2.55
N THR A 33 -27.10 9.40 -2.05
CA THR A 33 -27.10 8.59 -0.81
C THR A 33 -26.37 9.29 0.32
N VAL A 34 -25.33 10.06 0.01
CA VAL A 34 -24.50 10.78 0.99
C VAL A 34 -24.29 12.22 0.46
N PRO A 35 -25.20 13.17 0.79
CA PRO A 35 -25.19 14.52 0.21
C PRO A 35 -23.91 15.32 0.42
N GLU A 36 -23.26 15.13 1.56
CA GLU A 36 -22.01 15.76 1.94
C GLU A 36 -20.86 15.41 0.97
N GLU A 37 -20.76 14.15 0.54
CA GLU A 37 -19.75 13.68 -0.42
C GLU A 37 -19.98 14.28 -1.82
N VAL A 38 -21.25 14.43 -2.23
CA VAL A 38 -21.59 15.10 -3.50
C VAL A 38 -21.31 16.60 -3.42
N SER A 39 -21.49 17.22 -2.25
CA SER A 39 -21.11 18.62 -2.02
C SER A 39 -19.60 18.81 -2.11
N GLU A 40 -18.81 17.94 -1.49
CA GLU A 40 -17.34 17.98 -1.58
C GLU A 40 -16.87 17.77 -3.03
N ALA A 41 -17.49 16.83 -3.76
CA ALA A 41 -17.20 16.62 -5.18
C ALA A 41 -17.39 17.90 -6.02
N ARG A 42 -18.48 18.65 -5.76
CA ARG A 42 -18.74 19.93 -6.43
C ARG A 42 -17.69 20.99 -6.08
N GLN A 43 -17.29 21.07 -4.81
CA GLN A 43 -16.26 22.02 -4.36
C GLN A 43 -14.90 21.77 -5.02
N PHE A 44 -14.51 20.51 -5.21
CA PHE A 44 -13.30 20.19 -5.99
C PHE A 44 -13.39 20.71 -7.44
N LEU A 45 -14.53 20.52 -8.11
CA LEU A 45 -14.70 21.03 -9.48
C LEU A 45 -14.73 22.55 -9.56
N GLU A 46 -15.35 23.22 -8.59
CA GLU A 46 -15.34 24.68 -8.48
C GLU A 46 -13.89 25.21 -8.33
N GLN A 47 -13.10 24.58 -7.46
CA GLN A 47 -11.69 24.94 -7.31
C GLN A 47 -10.90 24.70 -8.61
N ALA A 48 -11.18 23.59 -9.31
CA ALA A 48 -10.56 23.31 -10.61
C ALA A 48 -10.90 24.40 -11.64
N ARG A 49 -12.13 24.91 -11.66
CA ARG A 49 -12.56 25.99 -12.56
C ARG A 49 -11.81 27.29 -12.35
N LEU A 50 -11.55 27.65 -11.10
CA LEU A 50 -10.77 28.84 -10.76
C LEU A 50 -9.35 28.76 -11.33
N ASP A 51 -8.78 27.56 -11.38
CA ASP A 51 -7.43 27.31 -11.91
C ASP A 51 -7.35 27.37 -13.45
N VAL A 52 -8.44 27.10 -14.18
CA VAL A 52 -8.44 27.00 -15.66
C VAL A 52 -7.94 28.27 -16.34
N GLY A 53 -8.25 29.44 -15.79
CA GLY A 53 -7.83 30.74 -16.33
C GLY A 53 -6.30 30.89 -16.43
N SER A 54 -5.55 30.15 -15.63
CA SER A 54 -4.08 30.17 -15.60
C SER A 54 -3.41 29.21 -16.61
N LEU A 55 -4.19 28.42 -17.35
CA LEU A 55 -3.67 27.47 -18.34
C LEU A 55 -3.38 28.13 -19.71
N PRO A 56 -2.42 27.61 -20.49
CA PRO A 56 -2.23 27.90 -21.91
C PRO A 56 -3.50 27.60 -22.72
N SER A 57 -3.74 28.33 -23.80
CA SER A 57 -4.98 28.24 -24.58
C SER A 57 -5.32 26.83 -25.07
N THR A 58 -4.32 26.04 -25.47
CA THR A 58 -4.48 24.65 -25.92
C THR A 58 -4.99 23.72 -24.81
N VAL A 59 -4.42 23.83 -23.61
CA VAL A 59 -4.81 23.02 -22.44
C VAL A 59 -6.12 23.53 -21.86
N ARG A 60 -6.30 24.86 -21.81
CA ARG A 60 -7.49 25.54 -21.30
C ARG A 60 -8.76 25.08 -21.99
N ALA A 61 -8.77 25.06 -23.33
CA ALA A 61 -9.94 24.64 -24.10
C ALA A 61 -10.36 23.19 -23.79
N VAL A 62 -9.39 22.29 -23.57
CA VAL A 62 -9.64 20.91 -23.17
C VAL A 62 -10.21 20.85 -21.75
N ALA A 63 -9.55 21.52 -20.80
CA ALA A 63 -9.97 21.55 -19.40
C ALA A 63 -11.39 22.12 -19.25
N ASP A 64 -11.70 23.24 -19.90
CA ASP A 64 -13.02 23.87 -19.85
C ASP A 64 -14.13 22.95 -20.37
N SER A 65 -13.89 22.31 -21.50
CA SER A 65 -14.86 21.40 -22.13
C SER A 65 -15.14 20.17 -21.27
N ASP A 66 -14.09 19.58 -20.71
CA ASP A 66 -14.21 18.34 -19.94
C ASP A 66 -14.74 18.56 -18.52
N LEU A 67 -14.35 19.65 -17.85
CA LEU A 67 -14.92 20.04 -16.56
C LEU A 67 -16.42 20.35 -16.69
N ALA A 68 -16.84 21.06 -17.75
CA ALA A 68 -18.26 21.37 -17.98
C ALA A 68 -19.12 20.11 -18.10
N ALA A 69 -18.59 19.12 -18.81
CA ALA A 69 -19.29 17.86 -18.97
C ALA A 69 -19.34 17.06 -17.67
N LEU A 70 -18.28 17.09 -16.87
CA LEU A 70 -18.22 16.41 -15.58
C LEU A 70 -19.22 17.04 -14.58
N GLU A 71 -19.25 18.37 -14.49
CA GLU A 71 -20.23 19.13 -13.69
C GLU A 71 -21.66 18.79 -14.14
N ALA A 72 -21.93 18.80 -15.45
CA ALA A 72 -23.24 18.46 -15.97
C ALA A 72 -23.63 17.00 -15.71
N MET A 73 -22.66 16.08 -15.55
CA MET A 73 -22.92 14.69 -15.17
C MET A 73 -23.27 14.56 -13.69
N ILE A 74 -22.56 15.27 -12.82
CA ILE A 74 -22.86 15.33 -11.39
C ILE A 74 -24.24 15.93 -11.15
N GLU A 75 -24.58 17.02 -11.86
CA GLU A 75 -25.86 17.71 -11.68
C GLU A 75 -27.07 16.85 -12.05
N ARG A 76 -26.96 16.05 -13.11
CA ARG A 76 -28.00 15.08 -13.49
C ARG A 76 -27.95 13.76 -12.72
N VAL A 77 -27.10 13.68 -11.69
CA VAL A 77 -26.87 12.49 -10.86
C VAL A 77 -26.56 11.25 -11.73
N ALA A 78 -25.62 11.37 -12.67
CA ALA A 78 -25.22 10.28 -13.55
C ALA A 78 -24.64 9.07 -12.78
N PRO A 79 -24.60 7.86 -13.35
CA PRO A 79 -23.97 6.70 -12.72
C PRO A 79 -22.49 6.98 -12.36
N PRO A 80 -22.04 6.67 -11.12
CA PRO A 80 -20.66 6.90 -10.66
C PRO A 80 -19.56 6.38 -11.59
N ASP A 81 -19.74 5.20 -12.17
CA ASP A 81 -18.77 4.61 -13.10
C ASP A 81 -18.57 5.47 -14.36
N SER A 82 -19.66 6.10 -14.84
CA SER A 82 -19.59 6.99 -16.00
C SER A 82 -18.89 8.31 -15.66
N VAL A 83 -19.09 8.84 -14.45
CA VAL A 83 -18.41 10.05 -13.95
C VAL A 83 -16.91 9.77 -13.79
N SER A 84 -16.56 8.62 -13.21
CA SER A 84 -15.17 8.16 -13.06
C SER A 84 -14.48 8.00 -14.41
N LEU A 85 -15.15 7.41 -15.41
CA LEU A 85 -14.64 7.30 -16.77
C LEU A 85 -14.43 8.66 -17.43
N ARG A 86 -15.35 9.62 -17.21
CA ARG A 86 -15.21 10.98 -17.74
C ARG A 86 -14.04 11.72 -17.10
N ALA A 87 -13.88 11.62 -15.78
CA ALA A 87 -12.73 12.18 -15.09
C ALA A 87 -11.42 11.58 -15.59
N ALA A 88 -11.33 10.25 -15.75
CA ALA A 88 -10.16 9.61 -16.33
C ALA A 88 -9.85 10.12 -17.76
N THR A 89 -10.88 10.33 -18.58
CA THR A 89 -10.75 10.89 -19.93
C THR A 89 -10.22 12.31 -19.91
N LEU A 90 -10.74 13.16 -19.01
CA LEU A 90 -10.24 14.52 -18.78
C LEU A 90 -8.75 14.50 -18.47
N ILE A 91 -8.33 13.64 -17.53
CA ILE A 91 -6.93 13.54 -17.09
C ILE A 91 -6.02 13.21 -18.27
N GLN A 92 -6.38 12.21 -19.07
CA GLN A 92 -5.61 11.81 -20.25
C GLN A 92 -5.51 12.93 -21.29
N ARG A 93 -6.61 13.66 -21.52
CA ARG A 93 -6.65 14.75 -22.50
C ARG A 93 -5.85 15.97 -22.06
N ILE A 94 -5.92 16.35 -20.78
CA ILE A 94 -5.10 17.43 -20.23
C ILE A 94 -3.63 17.02 -20.26
N ALA A 95 -3.28 15.78 -19.91
CA ALA A 95 -1.91 15.29 -19.98
C ALA A 95 -1.33 15.35 -21.41
N ALA A 96 -2.10 14.89 -22.40
CA ALA A 96 -1.72 14.99 -23.81
C ALA A 96 -1.53 16.45 -24.26
N ALA A 97 -2.44 17.35 -23.87
CA ALA A 97 -2.37 18.77 -24.23
C ALA A 97 -1.23 19.52 -23.52
N ALA A 98 -0.88 19.11 -22.29
CA ALA A 98 0.18 19.70 -21.48
C ALA A 98 1.58 19.14 -21.82
N GLY A 99 1.68 18.16 -22.73
CA GLY A 99 2.95 17.63 -23.22
C GLY A 99 3.62 16.61 -22.29
N GLY A 100 2.87 15.93 -21.41
CA GLY A 100 3.48 14.91 -20.54
C GLY A 100 2.55 14.29 -19.51
N ALA A 101 3.08 13.32 -18.76
CA ALA A 101 2.36 12.66 -17.68
C ALA A 101 2.06 13.63 -16.53
N LEU A 102 0.78 13.77 -16.19
CA LEU A 102 0.30 14.53 -15.04
C LEU A 102 0.10 13.64 -13.80
N ASP A 103 0.14 12.32 -13.99
CA ASP A 103 0.12 11.36 -12.90
C ASP A 103 1.47 11.34 -12.18
N PRO A 104 1.52 11.63 -10.87
CA PRO A 104 2.74 12.02 -10.20
C PRO A 104 3.47 10.83 -9.57
N TYR A 105 3.29 9.58 -10.06
CA TYR A 105 3.89 8.43 -9.40
C TYR A 105 5.42 8.55 -9.38
N PRO A 106 6.06 8.30 -8.22
CA PRO A 106 7.49 8.47 -8.10
C PRO A 106 8.19 7.33 -8.86
N THR A 107 9.29 7.65 -9.52
CA THR A 107 10.14 6.66 -10.20
C THR A 107 10.95 5.81 -9.22
N ARG A 108 11.01 6.23 -7.96
CA ARG A 108 11.63 5.50 -6.85
C ARG A 108 10.58 5.15 -5.80
N PRO A 109 10.71 4.00 -5.15
CA PRO A 109 9.87 3.62 -4.02
C PRO A 109 9.84 4.71 -2.95
N PRO A 110 8.66 5.06 -2.40
CA PRO A 110 8.56 5.96 -1.26
C PRO A 110 9.17 5.32 -0.01
N SER A 111 9.86 6.12 0.79
CA SER A 111 10.39 5.69 2.10
C SER A 111 9.38 5.97 3.20
N LEU A 112 9.00 4.93 3.95
CA LEU A 112 8.16 5.06 5.14
C LEU A 112 8.86 5.86 6.24
N ALA A 113 10.18 5.71 6.40
CA ALA A 113 10.94 6.49 7.37
C ALA A 113 10.89 7.99 7.07
N ARG A 114 11.03 8.38 5.80
CA ARG A 114 10.86 9.78 5.37
C ARG A 114 9.42 10.25 5.59
N GLY A 115 8.43 9.42 5.26
CA GLY A 115 7.02 9.72 5.47
C GLY A 115 6.68 10.00 6.93
N ALA A 116 7.20 9.18 7.85
CA ALA A 116 7.02 9.36 9.29
C ALA A 116 7.61 10.70 9.80
N VAL A 117 8.79 11.08 9.30
CA VAL A 117 9.43 12.37 9.62
C VAL A 117 8.55 13.54 9.18
N VAL A 118 8.10 13.54 7.92
CA VAL A 118 7.27 14.62 7.39
C VAL A 118 5.91 14.66 8.09
N PHE A 119 5.30 13.51 8.35
CA PHE A 119 4.02 13.42 9.07
C PHE A 119 4.13 14.03 10.47
N ARG A 120 5.22 13.73 11.21
CA ARG A 120 5.49 14.32 12.52
C ARG A 120 5.58 15.84 12.46
N GLU A 121 6.29 16.36 11.46
CA GLU A 121 6.55 17.80 11.33
C GLU A 121 5.34 18.59 10.84
N GLN A 122 4.55 18.03 9.92
CA GLN A 122 3.50 18.76 9.20
C GLN A 122 2.08 18.36 9.58
N CYS A 123 1.85 17.12 10.04
CA CYS A 123 0.50 16.55 10.16
C CYS A 123 0.05 16.33 11.61
N VAL A 124 0.97 16.02 12.53
CA VAL A 124 0.63 15.63 13.92
C VAL A 124 -0.15 16.69 14.69
N GLN A 125 0.06 17.97 14.41
CA GLN A 125 -0.67 19.04 15.11
C GLN A 125 -2.19 18.93 14.92
N CYS A 126 -2.65 18.38 13.79
CA CYS A 126 -4.07 18.17 13.52
C CYS A 126 -4.47 16.69 13.63
N HIS A 127 -3.71 15.78 13.03
CA HIS A 127 -4.08 14.36 12.98
C HIS A 127 -3.62 13.53 14.20
N GLY A 128 -2.79 14.09 15.09
CA GLY A 128 -2.24 13.39 16.23
C GLY A 128 -1.09 12.44 15.87
N PRO A 129 -0.26 12.02 16.86
CA PRO A 129 0.91 11.16 16.62
C PRO A 129 0.53 9.76 16.09
N THR A 130 -0.66 9.29 16.43
CA THR A 130 -1.20 8.00 15.96
C THR A 130 -2.20 8.17 14.79
N GLY A 131 -2.34 9.37 14.23
CA GLY A 131 -3.24 9.63 13.11
C GLY A 131 -4.73 9.51 13.44
N ARG A 132 -5.15 9.70 14.70
CA ARG A 132 -6.55 9.53 15.12
C ARG A 132 -7.40 10.79 14.98
N GLY A 133 -6.85 11.87 14.44
CA GLY A 133 -7.57 13.15 14.31
C GLY A 133 -7.63 13.94 15.61
N ASP A 134 -6.81 13.58 16.60
CA ASP A 134 -6.82 14.08 17.98
C ASP A 134 -5.63 14.99 18.31
N GLY A 135 -5.03 15.61 17.28
CA GLY A 135 -3.91 16.54 17.46
C GLY A 135 -4.31 17.77 18.29
N PRO A 136 -3.33 18.45 18.92
CA PRO A 136 -3.60 19.60 19.80
C PRO A 136 -4.36 20.73 19.12
N LYS A 137 -4.21 20.92 17.81
CA LYS A 137 -4.99 21.92 17.06
C LYS A 137 -6.40 21.45 16.73
N ALA A 138 -6.67 20.14 16.67
CA ALA A 138 -7.94 19.59 16.19
C ALA A 138 -9.17 20.15 16.94
N ARG A 139 -9.03 20.40 18.26
CA ARG A 139 -10.11 20.91 19.12
C ARG A 139 -10.44 22.39 18.89
N HIS A 140 -9.61 23.10 18.16
CA HIS A 140 -9.71 24.55 17.95
C HIS A 140 -9.92 24.93 16.47
N LEU A 141 -10.15 23.92 15.60
CA LEU A 141 -10.43 24.16 14.19
C LEU A 141 -11.91 24.50 13.99
N GLU A 142 -12.15 25.49 13.14
CA GLU A 142 -13.48 25.73 12.58
C GLU A 142 -13.73 24.76 11.41
N GLY A 143 -14.96 24.28 11.28
CA GLY A 143 -15.34 23.31 10.25
C GLY A 143 -15.21 21.85 10.68
N PRO A 144 -15.19 20.90 9.72
CA PRO A 144 -15.11 19.47 10.01
C PRO A 144 -13.83 19.10 10.76
N ALA A 145 -13.93 18.16 11.71
CA ALA A 145 -12.79 17.65 12.44
C ALA A 145 -11.82 16.90 11.52
N PRO A 146 -10.50 16.89 11.81
CA PRO A 146 -9.53 16.10 11.05
C PRO A 146 -9.91 14.62 11.03
N ALA A 147 -9.81 13.99 9.86
CA ALA A 147 -10.10 12.58 9.70
C ALA A 147 -9.16 11.70 10.56
N SER A 148 -9.72 10.60 11.08
CA SER A 148 -8.93 9.52 11.69
C SER A 148 -8.32 8.66 10.58
N LEU A 149 -7.04 8.90 10.31
CA LEU A 149 -6.22 8.19 9.33
C LEU A 149 -5.91 6.76 9.75
N ALA A 150 -6.00 6.45 11.05
CA ALA A 150 -5.82 5.11 11.61
C ALA A 150 -7.09 4.25 11.58
N ASP A 151 -8.26 4.83 11.32
CA ASP A 151 -9.51 4.08 11.22
C ASP A 151 -9.58 3.31 9.89
N ARG A 152 -9.56 1.97 9.96
CA ARG A 152 -9.60 1.10 8.78
C ARG A 152 -10.88 1.23 7.98
N ALA A 153 -12.02 1.38 8.65
CA ALA A 153 -13.32 1.44 7.99
C ALA A 153 -13.47 2.79 7.28
N ALA A 154 -13.16 3.89 7.97
CA ALA A 154 -13.23 5.23 7.42
C ALA A 154 -12.28 5.42 6.22
N MET A 155 -11.09 4.85 6.29
CA MET A 155 -10.09 4.94 5.21
C MET A 155 -10.20 3.83 4.16
N SER A 156 -11.22 2.96 4.23
CA SER A 156 -11.32 1.80 3.33
C SER A 156 -11.57 2.19 1.86
N THR A 157 -12.20 3.33 1.63
CA THR A 157 -12.52 3.91 0.31
C THR A 157 -11.50 4.95 -0.16
N VAL A 158 -10.44 5.20 0.63
CA VAL A 158 -9.42 6.20 0.30
C VAL A 158 -8.15 5.49 -0.19
N SER A 159 -7.76 5.77 -1.44
CA SER A 159 -6.54 5.21 -2.03
C SER A 159 -5.30 6.07 -1.72
N PRO A 160 -4.07 5.51 -1.77
CA PRO A 160 -2.84 6.28 -1.62
C PRO A 160 -2.73 7.48 -2.58
N VAL A 161 -3.17 7.33 -3.84
CA VAL A 161 -3.19 8.45 -4.79
C VAL A 161 -4.20 9.53 -4.38
N ALA A 162 -5.33 9.17 -3.76
CA ALA A 162 -6.25 10.15 -3.20
C ALA A 162 -5.61 10.92 -2.03
N VAL A 163 -4.89 10.23 -1.13
CA VAL A 163 -4.12 10.89 -0.06
C VAL A 163 -3.08 11.84 -0.64
N TYR A 164 -2.28 11.40 -1.62
CA TYR A 164 -1.31 12.27 -2.31
C TYR A 164 -1.97 13.52 -2.89
N ARG A 165 -3.14 13.37 -3.53
CA ARG A 165 -3.88 14.49 -4.13
C ARG A 165 -4.44 15.43 -3.06
N LYS A 166 -5.00 14.91 -1.97
CA LYS A 166 -5.44 15.72 -0.81
C LYS A 166 -4.27 16.49 -0.17
N LEU A 167 -3.08 15.90 -0.08
CA LEU A 167 -1.87 16.63 0.33
C LEU A 167 -1.47 17.72 -0.69
N THR A 168 -1.71 17.48 -1.98
CA THR A 168 -1.35 18.42 -3.04
C THR A 168 -2.21 19.67 -3.03
N ILE A 169 -3.53 19.51 -3.01
CA ILE A 169 -4.48 20.62 -3.20
C ILE A 169 -5.25 21.00 -1.92
N GLY A 170 -5.00 20.32 -0.81
CA GLY A 170 -5.80 20.46 0.41
C GLY A 170 -7.17 19.78 0.30
N VAL A 171 -8.05 20.07 1.26
CA VAL A 171 -9.45 19.62 1.24
C VAL A 171 -10.34 20.84 1.46
N ALA A 172 -11.08 21.21 0.41
CA ALA A 172 -11.96 22.38 0.43
C ALA A 172 -13.02 22.27 1.54
N GLY A 173 -13.36 23.41 2.15
CA GLY A 173 -14.31 23.43 3.27
C GLY A 173 -13.78 22.88 4.60
N THR A 174 -12.48 22.54 4.69
CA THR A 174 -11.82 22.10 5.92
C THR A 174 -10.58 22.95 6.22
N ALA A 175 -9.98 22.75 7.40
CA ALA A 175 -8.71 23.37 7.77
C ALA A 175 -7.47 22.68 7.14
N MET A 176 -7.64 21.67 6.29
CA MET A 176 -6.53 20.94 5.68
C MET A 176 -5.91 21.76 4.54
N PRO A 177 -4.67 22.29 4.71
CA PRO A 177 -4.05 23.16 3.71
C PRO A 177 -3.51 22.35 2.52
N GLN A 178 -3.17 23.07 1.45
CA GLN A 178 -2.37 22.51 0.36
C GLN A 178 -0.88 22.48 0.73
N PHE A 179 -0.15 21.44 0.30
CA PHE A 179 1.28 21.29 0.54
C PHE A 179 2.13 21.27 -0.74
N GLU A 180 1.55 21.51 -1.92
CA GLU A 180 2.30 21.48 -3.20
C GLU A 180 3.51 22.44 -3.21
N GLU A 181 3.40 23.59 -2.53
CA GLU A 181 4.46 24.60 -2.49
C GLU A 181 5.51 24.36 -1.39
N THR A 182 5.17 23.57 -0.37
CA THR A 182 6.01 23.36 0.81
C THR A 182 6.63 21.98 0.89
N LEU A 183 6.05 20.98 0.21
CA LEU A 183 6.53 19.59 0.19
C LEU A 183 6.79 19.13 -1.24
N SER A 184 7.94 18.48 -1.44
CA SER A 184 8.26 17.86 -2.72
C SER A 184 7.25 16.76 -3.08
N PRO A 185 7.10 16.39 -4.36
CA PRO A 185 6.32 15.21 -4.75
C PRO A 185 6.77 13.94 -4.03
N GLU A 186 8.07 13.75 -3.82
CA GLU A 186 8.64 12.60 -3.11
C GLU A 186 8.20 12.56 -1.65
N ASP A 187 8.21 13.71 -0.96
CA ASP A 187 7.78 13.81 0.44
C ASP A 187 6.28 13.57 0.57
N ARG A 188 5.46 14.10 -0.34
CA ARG A 188 4.02 13.84 -0.36
C ARG A 188 3.70 12.36 -0.59
N TRP A 189 4.43 11.68 -1.48
CA TRP A 189 4.29 10.22 -1.64
C TRP A 189 4.78 9.44 -0.43
N ALA A 190 5.88 9.85 0.19
CA ALA A 190 6.36 9.24 1.42
C ALA A 190 5.30 9.33 2.53
N VAL A 191 4.67 10.50 2.71
CA VAL A 191 3.56 10.67 3.66
C VAL A 191 2.34 9.84 3.25
N ALA A 192 1.93 9.85 1.99
CA ALA A 192 0.78 9.07 1.52
C ALA A 192 0.96 7.56 1.78
N SER A 193 2.17 7.04 1.55
CA SER A 193 2.53 5.65 1.87
C SER A 193 2.58 5.40 3.38
N TYR A 194 3.13 6.31 4.17
CA TYR A 194 3.12 6.21 5.64
C TYR A 194 1.71 6.23 6.23
N VAL A 195 0.83 7.11 5.74
CA VAL A 195 -0.58 7.16 6.16
C VAL A 195 -1.29 5.83 5.90
N ALA A 196 -0.97 5.14 4.81
CA ALA A 196 -1.53 3.82 4.53
C ALA A 196 -1.17 2.77 5.59
N THR A 197 -0.04 2.92 6.29
CA THR A 197 0.42 2.00 7.34
C THR A 197 -0.21 2.28 8.70
N LEU A 198 -0.79 3.46 8.95
CA LEU A 198 -1.42 3.80 10.24
C LEU A 198 -2.63 2.91 10.60
N ARG A 199 -3.09 2.12 9.63
CA ARG A 199 -4.30 1.28 9.68
C ARG A 199 -3.99 -0.19 9.98
N ALA A 200 -2.71 -0.55 10.08
CA ALA A 200 -2.26 -1.91 10.33
C ALA A 200 -1.04 -1.89 11.25
N ASP A 201 -0.92 -2.91 12.10
CA ASP A 201 0.30 -3.14 12.86
C ASP A 201 1.25 -4.08 12.09
N ASP A 202 2.46 -4.23 12.63
CA ASP A 202 3.46 -5.11 12.03
C ASP A 202 3.04 -6.58 12.01
N ALA A 203 2.13 -7.02 12.90
CA ALA A 203 1.66 -8.40 12.92
C ALA A 203 0.76 -8.70 11.72
N MET A 204 -0.15 -7.78 11.40
CA MET A 204 -0.98 -7.86 10.20
C MET A 204 -0.15 -7.85 8.91
N VAL A 205 0.87 -6.98 8.85
CA VAL A 205 1.78 -6.92 7.68
C VAL A 205 2.54 -8.25 7.51
N ARG A 206 3.04 -8.83 8.60
CA ARG A 206 3.74 -10.13 8.58
C ARG A 206 2.83 -11.28 8.15
N GLU A 207 1.62 -11.34 8.72
CA GLU A 207 0.62 -12.33 8.31
C GLU A 207 0.30 -12.19 6.82
N GLY A 208 0.08 -10.97 6.34
CA GLY A 208 -0.16 -10.67 4.94
C GLY A 208 0.98 -11.08 4.01
N GLU A 209 2.23 -10.89 4.43
CA GLU A 209 3.41 -11.36 3.70
C GLU A 209 3.44 -12.89 3.58
N GLY A 210 3.15 -13.61 4.67
CA GLY A 210 3.03 -15.07 4.65
C GLY A 210 1.92 -15.56 3.73
N LEU A 211 0.74 -14.92 3.79
CA LEU A 211 -0.38 -15.21 2.90
C LEU A 211 -0.05 -14.95 1.43
N HIS A 212 0.64 -13.84 1.13
CA HIS A 212 1.11 -13.53 -0.22
C HIS A 212 2.09 -14.60 -0.73
N ALA A 213 3.06 -15.01 0.09
CA ALA A 213 4.00 -16.07 -0.27
C ALA A 213 3.27 -17.38 -0.60
N ALA A 214 2.29 -17.78 0.23
CA ALA A 214 1.55 -19.03 0.06
C ALA A 214 0.56 -19.01 -1.11
N GLN A 215 -0.15 -17.89 -1.33
CA GLN A 215 -1.32 -17.85 -2.22
C GLN A 215 -1.10 -17.03 -3.50
N CYS A 216 -0.16 -16.09 -3.51
CA CYS A 216 -0.03 -15.09 -4.58
C CYS A 216 1.29 -15.19 -5.34
N ALA A 217 2.39 -15.55 -4.68
CA ALA A 217 3.74 -15.47 -5.22
C ALA A 217 4.00 -16.39 -6.42
N SER A 218 3.24 -17.48 -6.59
CA SER A 218 3.33 -18.35 -7.77
C SER A 218 3.05 -17.61 -9.09
N CYS A 219 2.21 -16.58 -9.03
CA CYS A 219 1.89 -15.71 -10.16
C CYS A 219 2.56 -14.33 -10.02
N HIS A 220 2.40 -13.68 -8.86
CA HIS A 220 2.86 -12.30 -8.66
C HIS A 220 4.33 -12.17 -8.26
N GLY A 221 5.05 -13.29 -8.04
CA GLY A 221 6.44 -13.29 -7.59
C GLY A 221 6.54 -13.06 -6.07
N ALA A 222 7.66 -13.45 -5.47
CA ALA A 222 7.86 -13.29 -4.02
C ALA A 222 7.88 -11.80 -3.60
N THR A 223 8.42 -10.95 -4.47
CA THR A 223 8.52 -9.50 -4.28
C THR A 223 7.33 -8.73 -4.83
N GLY A 224 6.32 -9.43 -5.38
CA GLY A 224 5.22 -8.80 -6.09
C GLY A 224 5.61 -8.23 -7.45
N GLY A 225 6.75 -8.61 -8.04
CA GLY A 225 7.21 -8.10 -9.34
C GLY A 225 6.35 -8.50 -10.56
N GLY A 226 5.36 -9.37 -10.39
CA GLY A 226 4.60 -9.94 -11.50
C GLY A 226 5.39 -11.01 -12.27
N ASP A 227 6.41 -11.58 -11.63
CA ASP A 227 7.44 -12.45 -12.20
C ASP A 227 7.47 -13.84 -11.55
N GLY A 228 6.34 -14.26 -10.95
CA GLY A 228 6.19 -15.60 -10.40
C GLY A 228 6.43 -16.70 -11.43
N PRO A 229 6.73 -17.94 -10.99
CA PRO A 229 7.03 -19.06 -11.90
C PRO A 229 5.94 -19.31 -12.95
N LEU A 230 4.67 -19.01 -12.64
CA LEU A 230 3.55 -19.15 -13.57
C LEU A 230 3.36 -17.93 -14.48
N ALA A 231 3.94 -16.77 -14.17
CA ALA A 231 3.65 -15.49 -14.82
C ALA A 231 3.80 -15.53 -16.35
N LYS A 232 4.79 -16.24 -16.86
CA LYS A 232 5.07 -16.35 -18.30
C LYS A 232 4.12 -17.28 -19.05
N SER A 233 3.50 -18.25 -18.37
CA SER A 233 2.56 -19.20 -18.97
C SER A 233 1.09 -18.75 -18.91
N LEU A 234 0.80 -17.65 -18.23
CA LEU A 234 -0.55 -17.10 -18.10
C LEU A 234 -0.96 -16.32 -19.35
N SER A 235 -2.25 -16.38 -19.70
CA SER A 235 -2.84 -15.63 -20.82
C SER A 235 -2.76 -14.12 -20.64
N VAL A 236 -2.77 -13.66 -19.39
CA VAL A 236 -2.58 -12.26 -19.01
C VAL A 236 -1.46 -12.23 -17.98
N ARG A 237 -0.40 -11.46 -18.23
CA ARG A 237 0.70 -11.31 -17.28
C ARG A 237 0.21 -10.66 -15.99
N PRO A 238 0.56 -11.20 -14.81
CA PRO A 238 0.28 -10.55 -13.54
C PRO A 238 0.93 -9.16 -13.50
N PRO A 239 0.23 -8.13 -13.02
CA PRO A 239 0.84 -6.82 -12.83
C PRO A 239 1.88 -6.88 -11.71
N ALA A 240 2.89 -5.99 -11.79
CA ALA A 240 3.84 -5.77 -10.71
C ALA A 240 3.12 -5.07 -9.54
N LEU A 241 2.80 -5.83 -8.50
CA LEU A 241 2.23 -5.33 -7.25
C LEU A 241 3.24 -4.45 -6.50
N SER A 242 4.54 -4.66 -6.68
CA SER A 242 5.59 -3.78 -6.12
C SER A 242 5.66 -2.40 -6.77
N ASP A 243 4.94 -2.17 -7.87
CA ASP A 243 4.83 -0.86 -8.51
C ASP A 243 3.72 -0.02 -7.86
N LEU A 244 4.10 1.12 -7.29
CA LEU A 244 3.15 2.05 -6.68
C LEU A 244 2.15 2.62 -7.69
N ALA A 245 2.52 2.77 -8.96
CA ALA A 245 1.59 3.18 -10.01
C ALA A 245 0.50 2.13 -10.27
N VAL A 246 0.77 0.86 -9.93
CA VAL A 246 -0.20 -0.24 -9.96
C VAL A 246 -1.09 -0.21 -8.73
N LEU A 247 -0.53 -0.31 -7.52
CA LEU A 247 -1.33 -0.49 -6.31
C LEU A 247 -1.89 0.81 -5.73
N GLY A 248 -1.19 1.93 -5.91
CA GLY A 248 -1.51 3.21 -5.28
C GLY A 248 -2.85 3.82 -5.71
N ARG A 249 -3.41 3.36 -6.84
CA ARG A 249 -4.72 3.79 -7.33
C ARG A 249 -5.89 3.10 -6.63
N PHE A 250 -5.69 1.90 -6.13
CA PHE A 250 -6.77 1.09 -5.57
C PHE A 250 -7.03 1.46 -4.11
N THR A 251 -8.29 1.50 -3.72
CA THR A 251 -8.72 1.61 -2.31
C THR A 251 -8.57 0.26 -1.61
N ASP A 252 -8.59 0.23 -0.28
CA ASP A 252 -8.52 -1.06 0.43
C ASP A 252 -9.75 -1.91 0.12
N GLN A 253 -10.92 -1.29 0.02
CA GLN A 253 -12.17 -1.97 -0.35
C GLN A 253 -12.08 -2.59 -1.75
N GLU A 254 -11.47 -1.90 -2.71
CA GLU A 254 -11.24 -2.43 -4.05
C GLU A 254 -10.24 -3.59 -4.05
N LEU A 255 -9.13 -3.47 -3.32
CA LEU A 255 -8.16 -4.57 -3.17
C LEU A 255 -8.82 -5.79 -2.54
N THR A 256 -9.59 -5.61 -1.45
CA THR A 256 -10.38 -6.67 -0.82
C THR A 256 -11.32 -7.34 -1.83
N ARG A 257 -12.05 -6.55 -2.63
CA ARG A 257 -12.96 -7.09 -3.66
C ARG A 257 -12.19 -7.89 -4.71
N LEU A 258 -11.08 -7.37 -5.22
CA LEU A 258 -10.23 -8.04 -6.20
C LEU A 258 -9.65 -9.36 -5.67
N ILE A 259 -9.22 -9.39 -4.40
CA ILE A 259 -8.70 -10.61 -3.76
C ILE A 259 -9.83 -11.64 -3.61
N LEU A 260 -10.99 -11.23 -3.09
CA LEU A 260 -12.09 -12.17 -2.83
C LEU A 260 -12.73 -12.71 -4.11
N GLN A 261 -12.95 -11.85 -5.11
CA GLN A 261 -13.71 -12.17 -6.31
C GLN A 261 -12.84 -12.53 -7.52
N GLY A 262 -11.54 -12.27 -7.45
CA GLY A 262 -10.64 -12.38 -8.58
C GLY A 262 -10.89 -11.30 -9.62
N ARG A 263 -10.30 -11.47 -10.81
CA ARG A 263 -10.48 -10.54 -11.93
C ARG A 263 -11.07 -11.26 -13.14
N PRO A 264 -12.37 -11.07 -13.44
CA PRO A 264 -13.01 -11.66 -14.60
C PRO A 264 -12.23 -11.40 -15.89
N GLY A 265 -12.14 -12.42 -16.75
CA GLY A 265 -11.37 -12.36 -17.99
C GLY A 265 -9.84 -12.46 -17.81
N THR A 266 -9.36 -12.72 -16.60
CA THR A 266 -7.93 -12.95 -16.32
C THR A 266 -7.74 -14.27 -15.55
N PRO A 267 -6.50 -14.79 -15.48
CA PRO A 267 -6.19 -15.96 -14.66
C PRO A 267 -6.20 -15.72 -13.14
N MET A 268 -6.43 -14.50 -12.66
CA MET A 268 -6.45 -14.19 -11.22
C MET A 268 -7.74 -14.73 -10.58
N PRO A 269 -7.68 -15.80 -9.76
CA PRO A 269 -8.85 -16.41 -9.16
C PRO A 269 -9.37 -15.57 -7.98
N GLY A 270 -10.58 -15.87 -7.53
CA GLY A 270 -11.12 -15.33 -6.29
C GLY A 270 -10.83 -16.23 -5.09
N PHE A 271 -10.47 -15.62 -3.96
CA PHE A 271 -10.06 -16.30 -2.72
C PHE A 271 -11.16 -16.31 -1.64
N VAL A 272 -12.42 -15.99 -2.00
CA VAL A 272 -13.55 -15.92 -1.05
C VAL A 272 -13.81 -17.20 -0.25
N ARG A 273 -13.35 -18.37 -0.73
CA ARG A 273 -13.51 -19.66 -0.04
C ARG A 273 -12.30 -20.07 0.80
N THR A 274 -11.17 -19.38 0.65
CA THR A 274 -9.89 -19.78 1.25
C THR A 274 -9.31 -18.74 2.20
N LEU A 275 -9.73 -17.49 2.11
CA LEU A 275 -9.32 -16.41 3.00
C LEU A 275 -10.51 -15.85 3.77
N ASP A 276 -10.35 -15.72 5.09
CA ASP A 276 -11.32 -15.00 5.92
C ASP A 276 -11.10 -13.47 5.87
N PRO A 277 -12.04 -12.65 6.40
CA PRO A 277 -11.91 -11.19 6.36
C PRO A 277 -10.66 -10.63 7.04
N GLY A 278 -10.19 -11.25 8.14
CA GLY A 278 -8.98 -10.86 8.85
C GLY A 278 -7.74 -11.13 8.01
N GLN A 279 -7.65 -12.31 7.40
CA GLN A 279 -6.56 -12.68 6.49
C GLN A 279 -6.50 -11.75 5.27
N VAL A 280 -7.65 -11.40 4.68
CA VAL A 280 -7.68 -10.43 3.57
C VAL A 280 -7.24 -9.04 4.04
N ALA A 281 -7.62 -8.62 5.25
CA ALA A 281 -7.19 -7.35 5.84
C ALA A 281 -5.67 -7.31 6.08
N SER A 282 -5.06 -8.42 6.48
CA SER A 282 -3.62 -8.60 6.62
C SER A 282 -2.91 -8.60 5.26
N LEU A 283 -3.47 -9.29 4.26
CA LEU A 283 -2.94 -9.25 2.88
C LEU A 283 -2.96 -7.82 2.29
N VAL A 284 -4.06 -7.08 2.48
CA VAL A 284 -4.14 -5.66 2.08
C VAL A 284 -3.09 -4.82 2.81
N ALA A 285 -2.88 -5.03 4.12
CA ALA A 285 -1.84 -4.32 4.87
C ALA A 285 -0.45 -4.57 4.28
N PHE A 286 -0.13 -5.81 3.91
CA PHE A 286 1.11 -6.14 3.22
C PHE A 286 1.22 -5.46 1.84
N LEU A 287 0.16 -5.50 1.03
CA LEU A 287 0.12 -4.81 -0.27
C LEU A 287 0.32 -3.30 -0.16
N ARG A 288 0.01 -2.67 0.99
CA ARG A 288 0.29 -1.24 1.19
C ARG A 288 1.76 -0.93 1.44
N VAL A 289 2.56 -1.90 1.87
CA VAL A 289 4.00 -1.70 2.11
C VAL A 289 4.89 -2.32 1.04
N ILE A 290 4.39 -3.23 0.20
CA ILE A 290 5.20 -3.96 -0.81
C ILE A 290 5.95 -3.05 -1.79
N SER A 291 5.42 -1.85 -2.07
CA SER A 291 6.03 -0.87 -2.99
C SER A 291 6.99 0.13 -2.31
N THR A 292 7.26 -0.03 -1.02
CA THR A 292 8.09 0.90 -0.23
C THR A 292 9.58 0.62 -0.36
N ALA A 293 10.41 1.66 -0.19
CA ALA A 293 11.85 1.56 -0.31
C ALA A 293 12.43 0.53 0.67
N GLU A 294 11.95 0.52 1.91
CA GLU A 294 12.38 -0.40 2.96
C GLU A 294 12.12 -1.85 2.57
N ARG A 295 10.95 -2.15 1.98
CA ARG A 295 10.59 -3.50 1.52
C ARG A 295 11.41 -3.92 0.29
N GLN A 296 11.51 -3.07 -0.71
CA GLN A 296 12.27 -3.38 -1.92
C GLN A 296 13.77 -3.55 -1.62
N GLN A 297 14.34 -2.76 -0.71
CA GLN A 297 15.72 -2.92 -0.27
C GLN A 297 15.92 -4.20 0.55
N ARG A 298 14.99 -4.55 1.44
CA ARG A 298 15.03 -5.81 2.19
C ARG A 298 15.07 -6.99 1.24
N GLU A 299 14.17 -7.04 0.26
CA GLU A 299 14.03 -8.14 -0.69
C GLU A 299 15.20 -8.21 -1.70
N ALA A 300 15.79 -7.07 -2.05
CA ALA A 300 17.01 -7.03 -2.85
C ALA A 300 18.27 -7.47 -2.08
N SER A 301 18.19 -7.68 -0.76
CA SER A 301 19.35 -8.13 0.02
C SER A 301 19.71 -9.59 -0.29
N PRO A 302 21.02 -9.92 -0.38
CA PRO A 302 21.45 -11.31 -0.58
C PRO A 302 20.87 -12.26 0.48
N ALA A 303 20.79 -11.81 1.73
CA ALA A 303 20.20 -12.60 2.81
C ALA A 303 18.71 -12.89 2.59
N ALA A 304 17.90 -11.89 2.21
CA ALA A 304 16.48 -12.10 1.93
C ALA A 304 16.24 -13.04 0.73
N ALA A 305 17.08 -12.94 -0.30
CA ALA A 305 17.04 -13.88 -1.43
C ALA A 305 17.31 -15.33 -0.99
N THR A 306 18.27 -15.52 -0.08
CA THR A 306 18.53 -16.83 0.54
C THR A 306 17.32 -17.30 1.35
N PHE A 307 16.81 -16.50 2.30
CA PHE A 307 15.64 -16.88 3.11
C PHE A 307 14.40 -17.19 2.26
N SER A 308 14.15 -16.42 1.21
CA SER A 308 13.09 -16.65 0.22
C SER A 308 13.24 -17.99 -0.49
N THR A 309 14.47 -18.36 -0.86
CA THR A 309 14.78 -19.64 -1.52
C THR A 309 14.57 -20.81 -0.57
N VAL A 310 15.05 -20.69 0.67
CA VAL A 310 14.84 -21.68 1.73
C VAL A 310 13.35 -21.96 1.92
N ARG A 311 12.51 -20.93 2.06
CA ARG A 311 11.05 -21.11 2.23
C ARG A 311 10.42 -21.88 1.07
N ARG A 312 10.73 -21.52 -0.18
CA ARG A 312 10.21 -22.25 -1.37
C ARG A 312 10.64 -23.72 -1.39
N GLN A 313 11.87 -24.00 -0.97
CA GLN A 313 12.37 -25.38 -0.89
C GLN A 313 11.65 -26.13 0.24
N LEU A 314 11.39 -25.50 1.39
CA LEU A 314 10.60 -26.08 2.47
C LEU A 314 9.17 -26.42 2.04
N ASP A 315 8.48 -25.49 1.36
CA ASP A 315 7.14 -25.74 0.81
C ASP A 315 7.15 -26.97 -0.12
N SER A 316 8.15 -27.03 -1.01
CA SER A 316 8.32 -28.13 -1.96
C SER A 316 8.67 -29.46 -1.26
N ALA A 317 9.48 -29.41 -0.19
CA ALA A 317 9.87 -30.58 0.58
C ALA A 317 8.67 -31.21 1.30
N VAL A 318 7.77 -30.38 1.85
CA VAL A 318 6.53 -30.84 2.51
C VAL A 318 5.55 -31.38 1.47
N ALA A 319 5.29 -30.63 0.40
CA ALA A 319 4.32 -31.00 -0.64
C ALA A 319 4.71 -32.31 -1.35
N LEU A 320 6.00 -32.51 -1.62
CA LEU A 320 6.51 -33.70 -2.30
C LEU A 320 7.01 -34.78 -1.34
N ARG A 321 6.96 -34.54 -0.03
CA ARG A 321 7.51 -35.42 1.03
C ARG A 321 8.94 -35.86 0.72
N SER A 322 9.80 -34.89 0.41
CA SER A 322 11.16 -35.14 -0.06
C SER A 322 12.19 -34.72 0.98
N ASP A 323 12.90 -35.71 1.53
CA ASP A 323 14.06 -35.52 2.40
C ASP A 323 15.21 -34.80 1.67
N LYS A 324 15.39 -35.10 0.37
CA LYS A 324 16.40 -34.45 -0.47
C LYS A 324 16.16 -32.94 -0.58
N ILE A 325 14.93 -32.52 -0.88
CA ILE A 325 14.59 -31.09 -0.97
C ILE A 325 14.71 -30.42 0.42
N ALA A 326 14.33 -31.11 1.50
CA ALA A 326 14.53 -30.60 2.86
C ALA A 326 16.01 -30.37 3.19
N PHE A 327 16.89 -31.26 2.72
CA PHE A 327 18.34 -31.10 2.86
C PHE A 327 18.88 -29.93 2.02
N ASP A 328 18.43 -29.80 0.77
CA ASP A 328 18.80 -28.67 -0.11
C ASP A 328 18.36 -27.32 0.50
N ALA A 329 17.20 -27.29 1.19
CA ALA A 329 16.72 -26.12 1.92
C ALA A 329 17.68 -25.73 3.06
N TYR A 330 18.16 -26.71 3.82
CA TYR A 330 19.14 -26.49 4.88
C TYR A 330 20.48 -25.98 4.35
N LEU A 331 21.03 -26.59 3.29
CA LEU A 331 22.27 -26.10 2.65
C LEU A 331 22.15 -24.67 2.14
N THR A 332 20.96 -24.30 1.66
CA THR A 332 20.68 -22.92 1.26
C THR A 332 20.67 -22.00 2.49
N PHE A 333 20.10 -22.44 3.61
CA PHE A 333 20.09 -21.69 4.87
C PHE A 333 21.49 -21.47 5.47
N GLU A 334 22.44 -22.39 5.29
CA GLU A 334 23.83 -22.22 5.77
C GLU A 334 24.49 -20.91 5.31
N GLN A 335 24.09 -20.39 4.13
CA GLN A 335 24.58 -19.10 3.61
C GLN A 335 24.25 -17.90 4.51
N VAL A 336 23.19 -17.99 5.31
CA VAL A 336 22.75 -16.95 6.25
C VAL A 336 22.86 -17.37 7.72
N GLU A 337 23.09 -18.67 7.99
CA GLU A 337 23.14 -19.21 9.36
C GLU A 337 24.20 -18.53 10.22
N THR A 338 25.39 -18.25 9.68
CA THR A 338 26.46 -17.57 10.43
C THR A 338 26.00 -16.18 10.91
N ASP A 339 25.31 -15.43 10.05
CA ASP A 339 24.77 -14.11 10.39
C ASP A 339 23.61 -14.21 11.40
N VAL A 340 22.81 -15.27 11.35
CA VAL A 340 21.75 -15.56 12.35
C VAL A 340 22.37 -15.91 13.68
N ARG A 341 23.31 -16.86 13.71
CA ARG A 341 23.98 -17.37 14.91
C ARG A 341 24.75 -16.28 15.63
N ALA A 342 25.40 -15.38 14.89
CA ALA A 342 26.09 -14.23 15.46
C ALA A 342 25.14 -13.30 16.26
N ARG A 343 23.85 -13.24 15.90
CA ARG A 343 22.86 -12.36 16.53
C ARG A 343 22.01 -13.09 17.56
N ASN A 344 21.71 -14.36 17.31
CA ASN A 344 20.96 -15.21 18.20
C ASN A 344 21.33 -16.69 17.97
N ALA A 345 22.31 -17.17 18.74
CA ALA A 345 22.77 -18.55 18.67
C ALA A 345 21.68 -19.55 19.04
N GLY A 346 20.78 -19.20 19.95
CA GLY A 346 19.65 -20.06 20.34
C GLY A 346 18.69 -20.29 19.18
N LEU A 347 18.31 -19.24 18.47
CA LEU A 347 17.44 -19.33 17.30
C LEU A 347 18.10 -20.11 16.14
N ALA A 348 19.41 -19.94 15.94
CA ALA A 348 20.13 -20.71 14.93
C ALA A 348 20.03 -22.22 15.23
N SER A 349 20.27 -22.62 16.49
CA SER A 349 20.13 -24.02 16.89
C SER A 349 18.69 -24.53 16.85
N GLU A 350 17.69 -23.72 17.23
CA GLU A 350 16.26 -24.06 17.04
C GLU A 350 15.96 -24.38 15.57
N LEU A 351 16.51 -23.58 14.64
CA LEU A 351 16.31 -23.78 13.21
C LEU A 351 17.00 -25.04 12.69
N GLU A 352 18.25 -25.28 13.09
CA GLU A 352 18.98 -26.52 12.75
C GLU A 352 18.20 -27.77 13.18
N ASP A 353 17.72 -27.80 14.41
CA ASP A 353 16.94 -28.92 14.95
C ASP A 353 15.64 -29.11 14.16
N ALA A 354 14.99 -28.02 13.75
CA ALA A 354 13.77 -28.07 12.98
C ALA A 354 14.03 -28.55 11.52
N PHE A 355 15.13 -28.14 10.89
CA PHE A 355 15.54 -28.63 9.56
C PHE A 355 15.87 -30.13 9.60
N ALA A 356 16.62 -30.56 10.62
CA ALA A 356 16.94 -31.96 10.85
C ALA A 356 15.66 -32.79 11.04
N SER A 357 14.72 -32.27 11.83
CA SER A 357 13.41 -32.91 12.06
C SER A 357 12.62 -33.03 10.76
N LEU A 358 12.54 -31.98 9.94
CA LEU A 358 11.82 -32.03 8.67
C LEU A 358 12.42 -33.07 7.73
N ARG A 359 13.75 -33.07 7.56
CA ARG A 359 14.44 -34.04 6.69
C ARG A 359 14.17 -35.48 7.11
N ALA A 360 14.29 -35.78 8.40
CA ALA A 360 14.05 -37.12 8.94
C ALA A 360 12.61 -37.58 8.70
N ARG A 361 11.64 -36.69 8.91
CA ARG A 361 10.21 -37.01 8.81
C ARG A 361 9.70 -37.07 7.38
N ALA A 362 10.21 -36.21 6.49
CA ALA A 362 9.83 -36.20 5.08
C ALA A 362 10.19 -37.52 4.38
N GLY A 363 11.37 -38.09 4.66
CA GLY A 363 11.80 -39.37 4.09
C GLY A 363 11.16 -40.61 4.74
N ALA A 364 10.69 -40.50 5.99
CA ALA A 364 10.13 -41.62 6.75
C ALA A 364 8.61 -41.82 6.59
N GLY A 365 7.95 -41.06 5.71
CA GLY A 365 6.52 -41.20 5.44
C GLY A 365 5.62 -40.67 6.56
N ALA A 366 6.05 -39.62 7.27
CA ALA A 366 5.26 -38.96 8.31
C ALA A 366 3.88 -38.49 7.82
N GLY A 367 2.92 -38.40 8.76
CA GLY A 367 1.57 -37.91 8.47
C GLY A 367 1.56 -36.43 8.07
N PRO A 368 0.58 -35.97 7.25
CA PRO A 368 0.48 -34.58 6.81
C PRO A 368 0.56 -33.57 7.96
N ASP A 369 -0.21 -33.79 9.02
CA ASP A 369 -0.29 -32.88 10.17
C ASP A 369 1.06 -32.70 10.90
N GLU A 370 1.88 -33.75 10.92
CA GLU A 370 3.21 -33.70 11.55
C GLU A 370 4.18 -32.86 10.72
N LEU A 371 4.17 -33.04 9.39
CA LEU A 371 5.00 -32.25 8.47
C LEU A 371 4.57 -30.79 8.46
N ASP A 372 3.26 -30.52 8.49
CA ASP A 372 2.72 -29.16 8.55
C ASP A 372 3.10 -28.45 9.85
N ALA A 373 3.10 -29.17 10.99
CA ALA A 373 3.53 -28.61 12.26
C ALA A 373 5.04 -28.26 12.29
N ILE A 374 5.89 -29.12 11.71
CA ILE A 374 7.33 -28.84 11.58
C ILE A 374 7.55 -27.67 10.62
N HIS A 375 6.83 -27.64 9.50
CA HIS A 375 6.89 -26.58 8.50
C HIS A 375 6.52 -25.22 9.09
N ALA A 376 5.41 -25.14 9.83
CA ALA A 376 4.99 -23.92 10.51
C ALA A 376 6.04 -23.40 11.49
N ARG A 377 6.68 -24.30 12.27
CA ARG A 377 7.79 -23.93 13.17
C ARG A 377 8.99 -23.38 12.40
N LEU A 378 9.37 -24.02 11.29
CA LEU A 378 10.46 -23.56 10.43
C LEU A 378 10.17 -22.19 9.84
N LEU A 379 8.98 -21.97 9.28
CA LEU A 379 8.60 -20.67 8.73
C LEU A 379 8.64 -19.56 9.78
N ALA A 380 8.11 -19.82 11.00
CA ALA A 380 8.16 -18.88 12.12
C ALA A 380 9.60 -18.61 12.60
N GLY A 381 10.46 -19.62 12.63
CA GLY A 381 11.88 -19.47 12.96
C GLY A 381 12.63 -18.65 11.92
N LEU A 382 12.43 -18.95 10.62
CA LEU A 382 13.10 -18.28 9.51
C LEU A 382 12.68 -16.82 9.41
N GLU A 383 11.43 -16.50 9.72
CA GLU A 383 10.97 -15.12 9.81
C GLU A 383 11.65 -14.34 10.96
N ARG A 384 11.80 -14.96 12.14
CA ARG A 384 12.58 -14.37 13.24
C ARG A 384 14.05 -14.17 12.85
N ALA A 385 14.63 -15.16 12.18
CA ALA A 385 16.03 -15.13 11.75
C ALA A 385 16.28 -14.08 10.67
N GLU A 386 15.40 -13.98 9.67
CA GLU A 386 15.50 -12.97 8.62
C GLU A 386 15.36 -11.55 9.19
N ARG A 387 14.47 -11.34 10.17
CA ARG A 387 14.38 -10.05 10.88
C ARG A 387 15.70 -9.69 11.56
N LEU A 388 16.27 -10.64 12.30
CA LEU A 388 17.57 -10.45 12.95
C LEU A 388 18.64 -10.10 11.93
N VAL A 389 18.68 -10.75 10.77
CA VAL A 389 19.71 -10.53 9.74
C VAL A 389 19.49 -9.22 8.97
N ALA A 390 18.24 -8.89 8.65
CA ALA A 390 17.86 -7.64 7.98
C ALA A 390 18.20 -6.39 8.81
N ASP A 391 18.25 -6.52 10.14
CA ASP A 391 18.67 -5.46 11.07
C ASP A 391 20.12 -4.97 10.89
N ARG A 392 20.90 -5.51 9.93
CA ARG A 392 22.23 -4.97 9.60
C ARG A 392 22.13 -3.57 8.98
N SER A 393 21.02 -3.26 8.29
CA SER A 393 20.72 -1.92 7.78
C SER A 393 20.08 -1.02 8.84
N SER A 394 19.73 -1.57 10.00
CA SER A 394 18.99 -0.87 11.04
C SER A 394 19.85 -0.30 12.15
N ALA A 395 21.18 -0.41 12.18
CA ALA A 395 21.95 0.38 13.16
C ALA A 395 21.63 1.89 13.05
N ALA A 396 21.30 2.37 11.85
CA ALA A 396 20.76 3.73 11.61
C ALA A 396 19.25 3.88 11.92
N ASN A 397 18.43 2.84 11.70
CA ASN A 397 16.99 2.87 11.98
C ASN A 397 16.65 2.62 13.46
N LEU A 398 17.42 1.80 14.18
CA LEU A 398 17.35 1.56 15.62
C LEU A 398 17.71 2.83 16.38
N LEU A 399 18.66 3.64 15.89
CA LEU A 399 18.91 4.96 16.46
C LEU A 399 17.65 5.85 16.36
N MET A 400 16.93 5.81 15.23
CA MET A 400 15.69 6.56 15.04
C MET A 400 14.48 5.93 15.76
N GLN A 401 14.38 4.61 15.83
CA GLN A 401 13.30 3.90 16.51
C GLN A 401 13.44 4.02 18.03
N SER A 402 14.66 3.88 18.57
CA SER A 402 14.95 4.19 19.97
C SER A 402 14.69 5.67 20.28
N PHE A 403 14.98 6.59 19.37
CA PHE A 403 14.64 8.02 19.53
C PHE A 403 13.12 8.28 19.52
N VAL A 404 12.36 7.60 18.66
CA VAL A 404 10.89 7.70 18.61
C VAL A 404 10.22 7.05 19.82
N LEU A 405 10.76 5.92 20.31
CA LEU A 405 10.30 5.27 21.55
C LEU A 405 10.61 6.13 22.78
N LEU A 406 11.83 6.70 22.88
CA LEU A 406 12.19 7.65 23.94
C LEU A 406 11.32 8.91 23.92
N LEU A 407 10.93 9.39 22.73
CA LEU A 407 10.01 10.52 22.62
C LEU A 407 8.58 10.12 22.98
N ARG A 408 8.10 8.96 22.57
CA ARG A 408 6.77 8.45 22.92
C ARG A 408 6.62 8.29 24.44
N GLU A 409 7.58 7.66 25.11
CA GLU A 409 7.55 7.50 26.57
C GLU A 409 7.88 8.81 27.31
N GLY A 410 8.74 9.66 26.75
CA GLY A 410 9.05 10.97 27.30
C GLY A 410 7.85 11.93 27.33
N PHE A 411 6.91 11.82 26.39
CA PHE A 411 5.67 12.60 26.38
C PHE A 411 4.58 12.03 27.29
N GLU A 412 4.52 10.70 27.49
CA GLU A 412 3.62 10.08 28.48
C GLU A 412 4.00 10.39 29.93
N ALA A 413 5.28 10.73 30.19
CA ALA A 413 5.76 11.14 31.52
C ALA A 413 5.51 12.63 31.87
N ILE A 414 5.03 13.44 30.90
CA ILE A 414 4.85 14.90 31.06
C ILE A 414 3.36 15.32 31.11
N LEU A 415 2.44 14.40 30.79
CA LEU A 415 0.98 14.57 30.99
C LEU A 415 0.55 13.86 32.29
#